data_AF-A0A5Y5XPT5-F1
#
_entry.id   AF-A0A5Y5XPT5-F1
#
_cell.length_a   1.000
_cell.length_b   1.000
_cell.length_c   1.000
_cell.angle_alpha   90.00
_cell.angle_beta   90.00
_cell.angle_gamma   90.00
#
_symmetry.space_group_name_H-M   'P 1'
#
loop_
_entity.id
_entity.type
_entity.pdbx_description
1 polymer ?
#
loop_
_entity_poly.entity_id
_entity_poly.type
_entity_poly.pdbx_seq_one_letter_code
_entity_poly.pdbx_strand_id
1 'polypeptide(L)'
;MKFSESFNMEFQQSNLDFIDIPLDTDLQFFIDPTSIRALKTNWGGSLEKLIQDYFADVLASIKNGDLKRAGILLSSLKESNSFHLGYSSKKSSGKALGVKTAELILDSLKKSKAAQSGLLHDLEDTALTIDGIASDRISDSVCNILKLPFIEYTQKICEFYNVDTSDVSGIRLWDPNSGRWVKRTFKLPIYNGEEVILIPKVLAREKIAYSHSKFYRRYIIPEIRAEHIKAGSALVTLLKGKQTVTAKKIIEEFGQSKGFIEEQIVKYPDAIKQYKEELLLSPPPPLPHKSFDDSTGAVTSPLSSDIENLKLSIKEN
;
A
#
# COMPACT_ATOMS: atom_id res chain seq x y z
N MET A 1 -8.20 -19.89 12.66
CA MET A 1 -8.05 -20.94 11.62
C MET A 1 -7.59 -20.29 10.33
N LYS A 2 -6.73 -20.94 9.55
CA LYS A 2 -6.25 -20.43 8.25
C LYS A 2 -7.14 -20.88 7.08
N PHE A 3 -7.00 -20.21 5.93
CA PHE A 3 -7.71 -20.57 4.71
C PHE A 3 -7.45 -22.02 4.30
N SER A 4 -6.18 -22.41 4.20
CA SER A 4 -5.77 -23.77 3.83
C SER A 4 -6.40 -24.82 4.74
N GLU A 5 -6.37 -24.61 6.06
CA GLU A 5 -6.98 -25.48 7.07
C GLU A 5 -8.49 -25.59 6.90
N SER A 6 -9.18 -24.46 6.69
CA SER A 6 -10.65 -24.42 6.58
C SER A 6 -11.21 -25.09 5.33
N PHE A 7 -10.42 -25.11 4.25
CA PHE A 7 -10.79 -25.71 2.97
C PHE A 7 -10.05 -27.05 2.74
N ASN A 8 -9.51 -27.66 3.80
CA ASN A 8 -8.85 -28.97 3.78
C ASN A 8 -7.73 -29.10 2.74
N MET A 9 -6.95 -28.03 2.57
CA MET A 9 -5.78 -28.04 1.70
C MET A 9 -4.59 -28.67 2.44
N GLU A 10 -3.95 -29.68 1.84
CA GLU A 10 -2.77 -30.36 2.43
C GLU A 10 -1.45 -29.60 2.21
N PHE A 11 -1.51 -28.26 2.08
CA PHE A 11 -0.37 -27.43 1.72
C PHE A 11 0.02 -26.49 2.86
N GLN A 12 1.31 -26.39 3.13
CA GLN A 12 1.83 -25.39 4.06
C GLN A 12 2.00 -24.04 3.37
N GLN A 13 2.15 -22.98 4.17
CA GLN A 13 2.41 -21.64 3.65
C GLN A 13 3.55 -21.66 2.63
N SER A 14 4.65 -22.37 2.83
CA SER A 14 5.78 -22.43 1.89
C SER A 14 5.39 -22.89 0.46
N ASN A 15 4.34 -23.70 0.30
CA ASN A 15 3.90 -24.25 -0.98
C ASN A 15 2.93 -23.35 -1.76
N LEU A 16 2.33 -22.36 -1.08
CA LEU A 16 1.29 -21.51 -1.67
C LEU A 16 1.90 -20.30 -2.39
N ASP A 17 1.23 -19.76 -3.39
CA ASP A 17 1.59 -18.48 -4.05
C ASP A 17 0.77 -17.29 -3.52
N PHE A 18 -0.27 -17.57 -2.74
CA PHE A 18 -1.10 -16.62 -1.99
C PHE A 18 -0.83 -16.65 -0.48
N ILE A 19 -1.15 -15.56 0.21
CA ILE A 19 -1.06 -15.49 1.67
C ILE A 19 -2.13 -16.39 2.27
N ASP A 20 -1.76 -17.42 3.04
CA ASP A 20 -2.70 -18.25 3.79
C ASP A 20 -3.27 -17.48 4.97
N ILE A 21 -4.29 -16.68 4.67
CA ILE A 21 -4.87 -15.72 5.60
C ILE A 21 -5.58 -16.44 6.76
N PRO A 22 -5.41 -15.96 8.01
CA PRO A 22 -6.31 -16.31 9.09
C PRO A 22 -7.71 -15.75 8.78
N LEU A 23 -8.74 -16.56 8.99
CA LEU A 23 -10.12 -16.21 8.64
C LEU A 23 -10.89 -15.52 9.78
N ASP A 24 -10.31 -15.51 10.99
CA ASP A 24 -10.94 -14.94 12.18
C ASP A 24 -10.28 -13.63 12.65
N THR A 25 -9.13 -13.27 12.09
CA THR A 25 -8.27 -12.13 12.48
C THR A 25 -7.63 -11.49 11.27
N ASP A 26 -7.15 -10.26 11.37
CA ASP A 26 -6.42 -9.61 10.28
C ASP A 26 -4.91 -9.88 10.37
N LEU A 27 -4.24 -9.95 9.21
CA LEU A 27 -2.79 -9.88 9.09
C LEU A 27 -2.32 -8.45 8.91
N GLN A 28 -1.22 -8.11 9.57
CA GLN A 28 -0.58 -6.80 9.45
C GLN A 28 0.30 -6.71 8.20
N PHE A 29 -0.29 -6.99 7.04
CA PHE A 29 0.31 -6.75 5.73
C PHE A 29 -0.46 -5.69 4.96
N PHE A 30 0.25 -5.06 4.03
CA PHE A 30 -0.24 -3.98 3.19
C PHE A 30 0.09 -4.26 1.73
N ILE A 31 -0.70 -3.69 0.83
CA ILE A 31 -0.40 -3.65 -0.61
C ILE A 31 0.12 -2.26 -0.95
N ASP A 32 1.30 -2.21 -1.54
CA ASP A 32 2.00 -0.96 -1.90
C ASP A 32 1.96 -0.72 -3.42
N PRO A 33 1.42 0.41 -3.91
CA PRO A 33 1.51 0.77 -5.33
C PRO A 33 2.93 0.72 -5.89
N THR A 34 3.93 1.11 -5.10
CA THR A 34 5.35 1.07 -5.50
C THR A 34 5.79 -0.36 -5.81
N SER A 35 5.30 -1.33 -5.02
CA SER A 35 5.60 -2.75 -5.22
C SER A 35 4.91 -3.33 -6.46
N ILE A 36 3.70 -2.88 -6.76
CA ILE A 36 2.97 -3.27 -7.97
C ILE A 36 3.72 -2.78 -9.21
N ARG A 37 4.15 -1.51 -9.22
CA ARG A 37 4.93 -0.91 -10.32
C ARG A 37 6.29 -1.60 -10.55
N ALA A 38 6.84 -2.20 -9.50
CA ALA A 38 8.07 -3.00 -9.59
C ALA A 38 7.84 -4.35 -10.28
N LEU A 39 6.61 -4.87 -10.34
CA LEU A 39 6.29 -6.11 -11.04
C LEU A 39 6.31 -5.89 -12.54
N LYS A 40 7.41 -6.31 -13.19
CA LYS A 40 7.59 -6.24 -14.65
C LYS A 40 6.86 -7.38 -15.36
N THR A 41 5.56 -7.48 -15.15
CA THR A 41 4.66 -8.45 -15.81
C THR A 41 3.46 -7.72 -16.42
N ASN A 42 2.80 -8.33 -17.40
CA ASN A 42 1.57 -7.77 -17.99
C ASN A 42 0.48 -7.57 -16.93
N TRP A 43 0.39 -8.50 -15.98
CA TRP A 43 -0.53 -8.39 -14.86
C TRP A 43 -0.17 -7.19 -13.96
N GLY A 44 1.09 -7.05 -13.54
CA GLY A 44 1.55 -5.91 -12.75
C GLY A 44 1.28 -4.56 -13.41
N GLY A 45 1.56 -4.44 -14.71
CA GLY A 45 1.25 -3.22 -15.49
C GLY A 45 -0.25 -2.93 -15.57
N SER A 46 -1.10 -3.96 -15.66
CA SER A 46 -2.56 -3.78 -15.64
C SER A 46 -3.06 -3.28 -14.28
N LEU A 47 -2.49 -3.77 -13.17
CA LEU A 47 -2.84 -3.31 -11.82
C LEU A 47 -2.40 -1.86 -11.59
N GLU A 48 -1.16 -1.53 -11.99
CA GLU A 48 -0.64 -0.16 -11.91
C GLU A 48 -1.55 0.82 -12.65
N LYS A 49 -1.93 0.49 -13.89
CA LYS A 49 -2.80 1.32 -14.72
C LYS A 49 -4.17 1.55 -14.05
N LEU A 50 -4.77 0.52 -13.44
CA LEU A 50 -6.03 0.67 -12.72
C LEU A 50 -5.94 1.66 -11.55
N ILE A 51 -4.85 1.60 -10.78
CA ILE A 51 -4.60 2.53 -9.67
C ILE A 51 -4.40 3.96 -10.20
N GLN A 52 -3.58 4.13 -11.25
CA GLN A 52 -3.29 5.43 -11.86
C GLN A 52 -4.55 6.06 -12.46
N ASP A 53 -5.29 5.32 -13.28
CA ASP A 53 -6.52 5.82 -13.93
C ASP A 53 -7.55 6.24 -12.87
N TYR A 54 -7.72 5.44 -11.81
CA TYR A 54 -8.62 5.76 -10.71
C TYR A 54 -8.21 7.05 -9.99
N PHE A 55 -6.93 7.16 -9.60
CA PHE A 55 -6.49 8.31 -8.82
C PHE A 55 -6.43 9.60 -9.67
N ALA A 56 -6.12 9.49 -10.96
CA ALA A 56 -6.21 10.60 -11.90
C ALA A 56 -7.64 11.16 -11.99
N ASP A 57 -8.67 10.31 -12.00
CA ASP A 57 -10.08 10.72 -11.98
C ASP A 57 -10.47 11.43 -10.68
N VAL A 58 -9.96 10.95 -9.53
CA VAL A 58 -10.12 11.64 -8.24
C VAL A 58 -9.52 13.05 -8.29
N LEU A 59 -8.26 13.18 -8.71
CA LEU A 59 -7.57 14.47 -8.79
C LEU A 59 -8.22 15.41 -9.80
N ALA A 60 -8.62 14.91 -10.97
CA ALA A 60 -9.33 15.69 -11.99
C ALA A 60 -10.67 16.21 -11.47
N SER A 61 -11.43 15.37 -10.76
CA SER A 61 -12.70 15.76 -10.13
C SER A 61 -12.50 16.90 -9.12
N ILE A 62 -11.47 16.81 -8.29
CA ILE A 62 -11.13 17.86 -7.30
C ILE A 62 -10.71 19.15 -8.01
N LYS A 63 -9.81 19.05 -9.00
CA LYS A 63 -9.30 20.20 -9.76
C LYS A 63 -10.41 20.95 -10.51
N ASN A 64 -11.37 20.22 -11.07
CA ASN A 64 -12.49 20.80 -11.81
C ASN A 64 -13.66 21.25 -10.91
N GLY A 65 -13.55 21.08 -9.58
CA GLY A 65 -14.59 21.44 -8.63
C GLY A 65 -15.79 20.48 -8.59
N ASP A 66 -15.72 19.32 -9.24
CA ASP A 66 -16.73 18.25 -9.13
C ASP A 66 -16.56 17.46 -7.83
N LEU A 67 -16.82 18.14 -6.72
CA LEU A 67 -16.68 17.57 -5.37
C LEU A 67 -17.67 16.43 -5.12
N LYS A 68 -18.79 16.40 -5.86
CA LYS A 68 -19.77 15.31 -5.78
C LYS A 68 -19.18 14.03 -6.35
N ARG A 69 -18.56 14.08 -7.53
CA ARG A 69 -17.84 12.93 -8.10
C ARG A 69 -16.69 12.48 -7.21
N ALA A 70 -15.85 13.43 -6.76
CA ALA A 70 -14.73 13.12 -5.88
C ALA A 70 -15.19 12.42 -4.57
N GLY A 71 -16.27 12.91 -3.96
CA GLY A 71 -16.86 12.28 -2.77
C GLY A 71 -17.38 10.86 -3.04
N ILE A 72 -18.05 10.63 -4.17
CA ILE A 72 -18.52 9.28 -4.56
C ILE A 72 -17.34 8.32 -4.73
N LEU A 73 -16.28 8.74 -5.41
CA LEU A 73 -15.07 7.95 -5.59
C LEU A 73 -14.47 7.59 -4.22
N LEU A 74 -14.16 8.59 -3.40
CA LEU A 74 -13.49 8.42 -2.10
C LEU A 74 -14.32 7.65 -1.06
N SER A 75 -15.66 7.72 -1.10
CA SER A 75 -16.57 7.02 -0.17
C SER A 75 -16.39 5.50 -0.16
N SER A 76 -15.76 4.97 -1.20
CA SER A 76 -15.69 3.55 -1.54
C SER A 76 -14.39 2.88 -1.15
N LEU A 77 -13.39 3.67 -0.72
CA LEU A 77 -12.03 3.20 -0.50
C LEU A 77 -11.81 2.52 0.87
N LYS A 78 -12.85 2.43 1.70
CA LYS A 78 -12.75 1.95 3.10
C LYS A 78 -13.59 0.71 3.41
N GLU A 79 -14.19 0.07 2.40
CA GLU A 79 -15.18 -1.00 2.63
C GLU A 79 -14.74 -2.36 2.06
N SER A 80 -13.86 -3.08 2.76
CA SER A 80 -13.79 -4.53 2.56
C SER A 80 -13.13 -5.25 3.74
N ASN A 81 -13.93 -5.92 4.58
CA ASN A 81 -13.40 -6.89 5.54
C ASN A 81 -12.85 -8.15 4.84
N SER A 82 -13.25 -8.41 3.58
CA SER A 82 -13.00 -9.65 2.83
C SER A 82 -11.52 -9.96 2.52
N PHE A 83 -10.59 -9.03 2.81
CA PHE A 83 -9.16 -9.19 2.56
C PHE A 83 -8.36 -9.57 3.81
N HIS A 84 -8.94 -9.45 5.01
CA HIS A 84 -8.25 -9.71 6.29
C HIS A 84 -6.86 -9.07 6.41
N LEU A 85 -6.69 -7.87 5.84
CA LEU A 85 -5.48 -7.07 5.94
C LEU A 85 -5.72 -5.85 6.82
N GLY A 86 -4.82 -5.57 7.75
CA GLY A 86 -4.88 -4.33 8.53
C GLY A 86 -4.31 -4.45 9.95
N TYR A 87 -4.59 -3.43 10.74
CA TYR A 87 -4.13 -3.31 12.14
C TYR A 87 -5.09 -3.94 13.17
N SER A 88 -6.21 -4.54 12.76
CA SER A 88 -7.23 -4.98 13.72
C SER A 88 -6.90 -6.34 14.34
N SER A 89 -6.72 -6.35 15.66
CA SER A 89 -6.60 -7.57 16.48
C SER A 89 -7.94 -8.11 17.00
N LYS A 90 -9.07 -7.48 16.63
CA LYS A 90 -10.44 -7.84 17.07
C LYS A 90 -11.42 -7.85 15.89
N LYS A 91 -12.55 -8.58 16.01
CA LYS A 91 -13.65 -8.58 15.03
C LYS A 91 -14.06 -7.14 14.70
N SER A 92 -13.93 -6.78 13.42
CA SER A 92 -14.19 -5.43 12.89
C SER A 92 -15.67 -5.06 13.03
N SER A 93 -15.98 -4.02 13.83
CA SER A 93 -17.31 -3.40 13.88
C SER A 93 -17.38 -2.22 12.90
N GLY A 94 -17.26 -2.54 11.61
CA GLY A 94 -17.29 -1.55 10.53
C GLY A 94 -18.72 -1.15 10.14
N LYS A 95 -19.25 -0.07 10.72
CA LYS A 95 -20.46 0.58 10.15
C LYS A 95 -20.55 2.10 10.36
N ALA A 96 -19.92 2.66 11.39
CA ALA A 96 -20.18 4.07 11.79
C ALA A 96 -19.12 5.11 11.36
N LEU A 97 -17.98 4.71 10.78
CA LEU A 97 -16.83 5.61 10.56
C LEU A 97 -16.53 5.94 9.09
N GLY A 98 -17.22 5.33 8.11
CA GLY A 98 -16.89 5.43 6.68
C GLY A 98 -17.10 6.82 6.07
N VAL A 99 -18.33 7.36 6.19
CA VAL A 99 -18.73 8.65 5.58
C VAL A 99 -17.88 9.80 6.09
N LYS A 100 -17.73 9.92 7.43
CA LYS A 100 -16.85 10.94 8.04
C LYS A 100 -15.40 10.82 7.58
N THR A 101 -14.90 9.63 7.28
CA THR A 101 -13.50 9.45 6.83
C THR A 101 -13.32 9.92 5.38
N ALA A 102 -14.26 9.61 4.49
CA ALA A 102 -14.19 10.03 3.09
C ALA A 102 -14.30 11.56 2.95
N GLU A 103 -15.17 12.19 3.73
CA GLU A 103 -15.29 13.65 3.80
C GLU A 103 -13.99 14.29 4.29
N LEU A 104 -13.33 13.72 5.31
CA LEU A 104 -12.04 14.21 5.80
C LEU A 104 -10.94 14.07 4.74
N ILE A 105 -10.86 12.95 4.02
CA ILE A 105 -9.89 12.77 2.93
C ILE A 105 -10.16 13.79 1.81
N LEU A 106 -11.42 13.96 1.42
CA LEU A 106 -11.82 14.92 0.40
C LEU A 106 -11.48 16.36 0.82
N ASP A 107 -11.76 16.73 2.07
CA ASP A 107 -11.44 18.06 2.61
C ASP A 107 -9.93 18.30 2.64
N SER A 108 -9.14 17.30 3.05
CA SER A 108 -7.67 17.40 3.01
C SER A 108 -7.13 17.52 1.59
N LEU A 109 -7.61 16.72 0.65
CA LEU A 109 -7.20 16.82 -0.77
C LEU A 109 -7.65 18.13 -1.40
N LYS A 110 -8.82 18.65 -1.02
CA LYS A 110 -9.32 19.96 -1.48
C LYS A 110 -8.45 21.10 -0.96
N LYS A 111 -8.00 21.04 0.30
CA LYS A 111 -7.13 22.05 0.93
C LYS A 111 -5.67 21.94 0.50
N SER A 112 -5.26 20.77 0.01
CA SER A 112 -3.90 20.48 -0.42
C SER A 112 -3.50 21.33 -1.62
N LYS A 113 -2.49 22.19 -1.43
CA LYS A 113 -1.85 22.94 -2.51
C LYS A 113 -1.20 22.00 -3.53
N ALA A 114 -0.62 20.89 -3.08
CA ALA A 114 0.01 19.90 -3.95
C ALA A 114 -1.01 19.17 -4.85
N ALA A 115 -2.22 18.89 -4.34
CA ALA A 115 -3.30 18.33 -5.15
C ALA A 115 -3.78 19.33 -6.21
N GLN A 116 -3.88 20.61 -5.86
CA GLN A 116 -4.32 21.67 -6.78
C GLN A 116 -3.25 22.05 -7.82
N SER A 117 -1.97 22.07 -7.44
CA SER A 117 -0.85 22.40 -8.32
C SER A 117 -0.51 21.27 -9.29
N GLY A 118 -1.06 20.07 -9.08
CA GLY A 118 -0.74 18.88 -9.85
C GLY A 118 0.58 18.23 -9.46
N LEU A 119 1.12 18.52 -8.26
CA LEU A 119 2.32 17.85 -7.74
C LEU A 119 2.01 16.46 -7.18
N LEU A 120 0.76 16.23 -6.73
CA LEU A 120 0.28 14.88 -6.44
C LEU A 120 -0.14 14.24 -7.77
N HIS A 121 0.48 13.10 -8.09
CA HIS A 121 0.21 12.32 -9.29
C HIS A 121 -0.22 10.91 -8.96
N ASP A 122 0.40 10.32 -7.94
CA ASP A 122 0.20 8.94 -7.53
C ASP A 122 -0.52 8.86 -6.19
N LEU A 123 -1.25 7.78 -5.96
CA LEU A 123 -2.02 7.56 -4.73
C LEU A 123 -1.10 7.66 -3.49
N GLU A 124 0.09 7.07 -3.56
CA GLU A 124 1.08 7.06 -2.50
C GLU A 124 1.67 8.44 -2.16
N ASP A 125 1.56 9.44 -3.04
CA ASP A 125 1.98 10.82 -2.74
C ASP A 125 1.21 11.41 -1.57
N THR A 126 -0.06 11.02 -1.43
CA THR A 126 -0.92 11.47 -0.34
C THR A 126 -0.40 11.01 1.03
N ALA A 127 0.38 9.94 1.08
CA ALA A 127 1.03 9.50 2.32
C ALA A 127 2.12 10.49 2.79
N LEU A 128 2.66 11.34 1.92
CA LEU A 128 3.68 12.35 2.25
C LEU A 128 3.07 13.66 2.75
N THR A 129 1.93 14.06 2.17
CA THR A 129 1.39 15.43 2.28
C THR A 129 0.05 15.51 3.00
N ILE A 130 -0.72 14.42 3.06
CA ILE A 130 -2.07 14.43 3.61
C ILE A 130 -2.12 13.79 4.99
N ASP A 131 -2.50 14.58 5.99
CA ASP A 131 -2.69 14.10 7.36
C ASP A 131 -3.80 13.05 7.44
N GLY A 132 -3.56 12.03 8.26
CA GLY A 132 -4.47 10.90 8.42
C GLY A 132 -4.39 9.84 7.31
N ILE A 133 -3.64 10.05 6.21
CA ILE A 133 -3.39 9.00 5.21
C ILE A 133 -2.05 8.33 5.49
N ALA A 134 -2.07 7.03 5.80
CA ALA A 134 -0.86 6.22 6.01
C ALA A 134 -0.97 4.88 5.27
N SER A 135 -0.08 3.93 5.59
CA SER A 135 -0.02 2.61 4.93
C SER A 135 -1.36 1.89 4.88
N ASP A 136 -2.16 1.98 5.96
CA ASP A 136 -3.51 1.40 6.05
C ASP A 136 -4.40 1.93 4.93
N ARG A 137 -4.57 3.25 4.85
CA ARG A 137 -5.52 3.85 3.92
C ARG A 137 -5.09 3.68 2.47
N ILE A 138 -3.78 3.72 2.20
CA ILE A 138 -3.26 3.44 0.86
C ILE A 138 -3.54 1.99 0.48
N SER A 139 -3.21 1.04 1.37
CA SER A 139 -3.46 -0.38 1.13
C SER A 139 -4.94 -0.69 0.94
N ASP A 140 -5.82 -0.18 1.81
CA ASP A 140 -7.27 -0.35 1.71
C ASP A 140 -7.82 0.20 0.39
N SER A 141 -7.30 1.36 -0.03
CA SER A 141 -7.66 1.97 -1.31
C SER A 141 -7.25 1.06 -2.47
N VAL A 142 -6.00 0.56 -2.45
CA VAL A 142 -5.50 -0.36 -3.47
C VAL A 142 -6.32 -1.65 -3.51
N CYS A 143 -6.64 -2.25 -2.37
CA CYS A 143 -7.49 -3.44 -2.27
C CYS A 143 -8.87 -3.21 -2.91
N ASN A 144 -9.49 -2.06 -2.64
CA ASN A 144 -10.81 -1.74 -3.20
C ASN A 144 -10.77 -1.42 -4.69
N ILE A 145 -9.74 -0.71 -5.17
CA ILE A 145 -9.55 -0.42 -6.59
C ILE A 145 -9.27 -1.72 -7.37
N LEU A 146 -8.44 -2.61 -6.81
CA LEU A 146 -8.02 -3.87 -7.43
C LEU A 146 -8.88 -5.07 -7.04
N LYS A 147 -10.08 -4.84 -6.49
CA LYS A 147 -10.95 -5.91 -5.98
C LYS A 147 -11.30 -6.94 -7.05
N LEU A 148 -11.56 -6.50 -8.28
CA LEU A 148 -11.86 -7.40 -9.40
C LEU A 148 -10.65 -8.31 -9.76
N PRO A 149 -9.43 -7.78 -10.01
CA PRO A 149 -8.24 -8.63 -10.18
C PRO A 149 -7.99 -9.64 -9.06
N PHE A 150 -8.27 -9.29 -7.80
CA PHE A 150 -8.12 -10.22 -6.68
C PHE A 150 -9.21 -11.30 -6.63
N ILE A 151 -10.45 -10.97 -7.01
CA ILE A 151 -11.51 -11.96 -7.17
C ILE A 151 -11.15 -12.96 -8.28
N GLU A 152 -10.70 -12.46 -9.44
CA GLU A 152 -10.28 -13.32 -10.56
C GLU A 152 -9.10 -14.22 -10.19
N TYR A 153 -8.14 -13.69 -9.43
CA TYR A 153 -7.05 -14.47 -8.87
C TYR A 153 -7.56 -15.55 -7.91
N THR A 154 -8.44 -15.19 -6.98
CA THR A 154 -9.04 -16.12 -6.00
C THR A 154 -9.79 -17.26 -6.68
N GLN A 155 -10.56 -16.96 -7.73
CA GLN A 155 -11.29 -17.97 -8.51
C GLN A 155 -10.35 -18.98 -9.15
N LYS A 156 -9.22 -18.52 -9.73
CA LYS A 156 -8.20 -19.40 -10.32
C LYS A 156 -7.54 -20.29 -9.27
N ILE A 157 -7.26 -19.75 -8.07
CA ILE A 157 -6.73 -20.53 -6.95
C ILE A 157 -7.75 -21.59 -6.51
N CYS A 158 -9.02 -21.21 -6.37
CA CYS A 158 -10.05 -22.17 -5.99
C CYS A 158 -10.23 -23.28 -7.02
N GLU A 159 -10.20 -22.94 -8.32
CA GLU A 159 -10.21 -23.92 -9.41
C GLU A 159 -8.99 -24.85 -9.34
N PHE A 160 -7.79 -24.30 -9.17
CA PHE A 160 -6.55 -25.08 -9.14
C PHE A 160 -6.49 -26.07 -7.97
N TYR A 161 -6.92 -25.64 -6.78
CA TYR A 161 -6.91 -26.45 -5.57
C TYR A 161 -8.22 -27.20 -5.30
N ASN A 162 -9.19 -27.16 -6.23
CA ASN A 162 -10.53 -27.74 -6.07
C ASN A 162 -11.26 -27.27 -4.78
N VAL A 163 -11.16 -25.98 -4.47
CA VAL A 163 -11.90 -25.35 -3.36
C VAL A 163 -13.30 -24.99 -3.83
N ASP A 164 -14.30 -25.42 -3.06
CA ASP A 164 -15.70 -25.11 -3.36
C ASP A 164 -16.00 -23.61 -3.27
N THR A 165 -16.80 -23.13 -4.22
CA THR A 165 -17.22 -21.74 -4.30
C THR A 165 -18.74 -21.62 -4.41
N SER A 166 -19.29 -20.51 -3.95
CA SER A 166 -20.72 -20.20 -3.97
C SER A 166 -20.96 -18.83 -4.59
N ASP A 167 -22.16 -18.63 -5.16
CA ASP A 167 -22.54 -17.34 -5.73
C ASP A 167 -22.71 -16.29 -4.62
N VAL A 168 -21.85 -15.28 -4.62
CA VAL A 168 -21.89 -14.13 -3.73
C VAL A 168 -22.36 -12.92 -4.52
N SER A 169 -23.55 -12.43 -4.19
CA SER A 169 -24.18 -11.31 -4.88
C SER A 169 -23.89 -9.96 -4.20
N GLY A 170 -23.98 -8.89 -4.98
CA GLY A 170 -23.90 -7.52 -4.44
C GLY A 170 -22.48 -7.04 -4.13
N ILE A 171 -21.44 -7.76 -4.59
CA ILE A 171 -20.05 -7.35 -4.41
C ILE A 171 -19.82 -6.05 -5.16
N ARG A 172 -19.45 -5.02 -4.40
CA ARG A 172 -19.16 -3.68 -4.91
C ARG A 172 -17.72 -3.60 -5.40
N LEU A 173 -17.51 -3.12 -6.62
CA LEU A 173 -16.19 -3.00 -7.25
C LEU A 173 -16.10 -1.77 -8.14
N TRP A 174 -14.87 -1.32 -8.38
CA TRP A 174 -14.58 -0.28 -9.35
C TRP A 174 -14.66 -0.84 -10.76
N ASP A 175 -15.48 -0.25 -11.62
CA ASP A 175 -15.51 -0.55 -13.05
C ASP A 175 -14.78 0.56 -13.82
N PRO A 176 -13.55 0.30 -14.32
CA PRO A 176 -12.74 1.30 -15.00
C PRO A 176 -13.35 1.75 -16.33
N ASN A 177 -14.22 0.93 -16.96
CA ASN A 177 -14.84 1.29 -18.24
C ASN A 177 -15.94 2.33 -18.08
N SER A 178 -16.76 2.18 -17.04
CA SER A 178 -17.85 3.12 -16.75
C SER A 178 -17.42 4.26 -15.83
N GLY A 179 -16.25 4.15 -15.19
CA GLY A 179 -15.75 5.11 -14.21
C GLY A 179 -16.66 5.23 -13.00
N ARG A 180 -17.27 4.10 -12.58
CA ARG A 180 -18.28 4.02 -11.51
C ARG A 180 -18.10 2.77 -10.67
N TRP A 181 -18.57 2.85 -9.43
CA TRP A 181 -18.72 1.69 -8.55
C TRP A 181 -19.97 0.92 -8.93
N VAL A 182 -19.82 -0.37 -9.24
CA VAL A 182 -20.91 -1.27 -9.64
C VAL A 182 -21.02 -2.43 -8.68
N LYS A 183 -22.21 -3.05 -8.61
CA LYS A 183 -22.42 -4.31 -7.88
C LYS A 183 -22.50 -5.45 -8.87
N ARG A 184 -21.78 -6.54 -8.61
CA ARG A 184 -21.81 -7.76 -9.44
C ARG A 184 -21.87 -9.00 -8.55
N THR A 185 -22.18 -10.14 -9.16
CA THR A 185 -22.18 -11.46 -8.52
C THR A 185 -20.94 -12.23 -8.97
N PHE A 186 -20.28 -12.92 -8.05
CA PHE A 186 -19.12 -13.77 -8.33
C PHE A 186 -19.21 -15.07 -7.56
N LYS A 187 -18.56 -16.12 -8.08
CA LYS A 187 -18.30 -17.33 -7.31
C LYS A 187 -17.06 -17.14 -6.45
N LEU A 188 -17.20 -17.27 -5.13
CA LEU A 188 -16.10 -17.12 -4.18
C LEU A 188 -16.17 -18.21 -3.10
N PRO A 189 -15.03 -18.56 -2.47
CA PRO A 189 -15.03 -19.38 -1.27
C PRO A 189 -15.71 -18.62 -0.13
N ILE A 190 -16.54 -19.32 0.65
CA ILE A 190 -17.28 -18.75 1.77
C ILE A 190 -16.85 -19.47 3.04
N TYR A 191 -16.52 -18.69 4.07
CA TYR A 191 -16.25 -19.20 5.40
C TYR A 191 -17.10 -18.44 6.43
N ASN A 192 -17.81 -19.18 7.29
CA ASN A 192 -18.72 -18.62 8.30
C ASN A 192 -19.72 -17.57 7.77
N GLY A 193 -20.15 -17.72 6.50
CA GLY A 193 -21.11 -16.81 5.85
C GLY A 193 -20.50 -15.54 5.26
N GLU A 194 -19.17 -15.38 5.30
CA GLU A 194 -18.45 -14.26 4.68
C GLU A 194 -17.63 -14.75 3.47
N GLU A 195 -17.56 -13.95 2.41
CA GLU A 195 -16.74 -14.26 1.25
C GLU A 195 -15.26 -13.99 1.53
N VAL A 196 -14.39 -14.86 1.03
CA VAL A 196 -12.94 -14.74 1.20
C VAL A 196 -12.30 -14.35 -0.12
N ILE A 197 -11.43 -13.32 -0.09
CA ILE A 197 -10.64 -12.89 -1.25
C ILE A 197 -9.16 -13.03 -0.92
N LEU A 198 -8.44 -13.82 -1.72
CA LEU A 198 -7.03 -14.13 -1.54
C LEU A 198 -6.14 -13.08 -2.21
N ILE A 199 -4.94 -12.92 -1.63
CA ILE A 199 -3.93 -11.97 -2.10
C ILE A 199 -2.64 -12.71 -2.43
N PRO A 200 -2.06 -12.50 -3.62
CA PRO A 200 -0.75 -13.06 -3.97
C PRO A 200 0.34 -12.56 -3.03
N LYS A 201 1.22 -13.45 -2.55
CA LYS A 201 2.30 -13.10 -1.61
C LYS A 201 3.24 -12.05 -2.17
N VAL A 202 3.46 -12.08 -3.48
CA VAL A 202 4.36 -11.16 -4.17
C VAL A 202 3.96 -9.68 -3.97
N LEU A 203 2.69 -9.42 -3.67
CA LEU A 203 2.16 -8.07 -3.43
C LEU A 203 2.22 -7.63 -1.96
N ALA A 204 2.39 -8.55 -1.02
CA ALA A 204 2.36 -8.24 0.40
C ALA A 204 3.61 -7.45 0.83
N ARG A 205 3.43 -6.46 1.69
CA ARG A 205 4.49 -5.66 2.31
C ARG A 205 4.18 -5.43 3.78
N GLU A 206 5.21 -5.27 4.61
CA GLU A 206 5.05 -4.85 6.03
C GLU A 206 4.54 -3.41 6.17
N LYS A 207 4.80 -2.59 5.15
CA LYS A 207 4.36 -1.19 5.03
C LYS A 207 4.59 -0.72 3.60
N ILE A 208 3.92 0.36 3.21
CA ILE A 208 4.19 1.02 1.92
C ILE A 208 5.60 1.64 1.91
N ALA A 209 6.21 1.77 0.73
CA ALA A 209 7.53 2.37 0.55
C ALA A 209 7.56 3.85 0.98
N TYR A 210 6.48 4.56 0.70
CA TYR A 210 6.37 6.00 0.94
C TYR A 210 6.34 6.32 2.42
N SER A 211 7.21 7.24 2.85
CA SER A 211 7.35 7.61 4.25
C SER A 211 7.64 9.10 4.39
N HIS A 212 6.66 9.86 4.89
CA HIS A 212 6.81 11.29 5.14
C HIS A 212 8.05 11.61 6.00
N SER A 213 8.33 10.82 7.04
CA SER A 213 9.50 11.08 7.92
C SER A 213 10.84 10.78 7.24
N LYS A 214 10.92 9.73 6.41
CA LYS A 214 12.13 9.46 5.62
C LYS A 214 12.33 10.53 4.55
N PHE A 215 11.26 10.88 3.83
CA PHE A 215 11.26 11.91 2.82
C PHE A 215 11.73 13.26 3.39
N TYR A 216 11.12 13.69 4.50
CA TYR A 216 11.48 14.94 5.16
C TYR A 216 12.96 14.98 5.57
N ARG A 217 13.45 13.91 6.23
CA ARG A 217 14.82 13.86 6.72
C ARG A 217 15.87 13.78 5.61
N ARG A 218 15.59 13.07 4.52
CA ARG A 218 16.57 12.78 3.47
C ARG A 218 16.57 13.78 2.33
N TYR A 219 15.43 14.40 2.01
CA TYR A 219 15.32 15.28 0.83
C TYR A 219 14.95 16.71 1.20
N ILE A 220 14.07 16.94 2.19
CA ILE A 220 13.67 18.32 2.54
C ILE A 220 14.69 19.01 3.45
N ILE A 221 15.16 18.32 4.50
CA ILE A 221 16.14 18.90 5.44
C ILE A 221 17.43 19.38 4.76
N PRO A 222 18.02 18.65 3.77
CA PRO A 222 19.16 19.16 3.03
C PRO A 222 18.91 20.47 2.28
N GLU A 223 17.74 20.63 1.64
CA GLU A 223 17.36 21.85 0.93
C GLU A 223 17.22 23.04 1.88
N ILE A 224 16.47 22.86 2.99
CA ILE A 224 16.34 23.89 4.04
C ILE A 224 17.72 24.26 4.59
N ARG A 225 18.57 23.28 4.86
CA ARG A 225 19.94 23.52 5.35
C ARG A 225 20.73 24.38 4.35
N ALA A 226 20.73 24.03 3.07
CA ALA A 226 21.46 24.75 2.04
C ALA A 226 21.01 26.21 1.94
N GLU A 227 19.70 26.45 2.00
CA GLU A 227 19.13 27.78 2.00
C GLU A 227 19.56 28.61 3.22
N HIS A 228 19.42 28.05 4.42
CA HIS A 228 19.77 28.77 5.66
C HIS A 228 21.26 29.06 5.78
N ILE A 229 22.13 28.18 5.28
CA ILE A 229 23.58 28.44 5.18
C ILE A 229 23.84 29.57 4.20
N LYS A 230 23.24 29.54 3.00
CA LYS A 230 23.40 30.58 1.97
C LYS A 230 22.91 31.95 2.47
N ALA A 231 21.83 31.99 3.23
CA ALA A 231 21.24 33.20 3.79
C ALA A 231 21.97 33.72 5.04
N GLY A 232 22.90 32.96 5.64
CA GLY A 232 23.57 33.34 6.88
C GLY A 232 22.62 33.52 8.06
N SER A 233 21.53 32.73 8.10
CA SER A 233 20.46 32.90 9.09
C SER A 233 20.85 32.54 10.53
N ALA A 234 20.02 32.91 11.51
CA ALA A 234 20.22 32.60 12.93
C ALA A 234 20.30 31.09 13.26
N LEU A 235 19.83 30.22 12.35
CA LEU A 235 19.96 28.77 12.51
C LEU A 235 21.38 28.25 12.25
N VAL A 236 22.23 29.04 11.57
CA VAL A 236 23.60 28.66 11.22
C VAL A 236 24.47 28.60 12.47
N THR A 237 25.20 27.51 12.61
CA THR A 237 26.18 27.29 13.67
C THR A 237 27.50 26.81 13.11
N LEU A 238 28.58 27.02 13.87
CA LEU A 238 29.88 26.45 13.55
C LEU A 238 30.01 25.09 14.23
N LEU A 239 30.16 24.04 13.44
CA LEU A 239 30.47 22.69 13.92
C LEU A 239 31.80 22.25 13.31
N LYS A 240 32.80 21.97 14.15
CA LYS A 240 34.17 21.62 13.70
C LYS A 240 34.73 22.61 12.68
N GLY A 241 34.48 23.91 12.89
CA GLY A 241 34.97 24.98 12.00
C GLY A 241 34.21 25.16 10.67
N LYS A 242 33.15 24.37 10.41
CA LYS A 242 32.31 24.52 9.22
C LYS A 242 30.93 25.06 9.60
N GLN A 243 30.41 26.00 8.81
CA GLN A 243 29.03 26.47 8.95
C GLN A 243 28.07 25.32 8.62
N THR A 244 27.11 25.09 9.50
CA THR A 244 26.11 24.05 9.34
C THR A 244 24.81 24.40 10.05
N VAL A 245 23.72 23.78 9.61
CA VAL A 245 22.42 23.78 10.27
C VAL A 245 22.05 22.32 10.58
N THR A 246 21.86 21.99 11.85
CA THR A 246 21.55 20.62 12.25
C THR A 246 20.09 20.28 11.95
N ALA A 247 19.83 19.01 11.63
CA ALA A 247 18.47 18.52 11.41
C ALA A 247 17.57 18.75 12.65
N LYS A 248 18.14 18.63 13.86
CA LYS A 248 17.44 18.89 15.12
C LYS A 248 16.89 20.31 15.18
N LYS A 249 17.71 21.33 14.88
CA LYS A 249 17.28 22.74 14.87
C LYS A 249 16.17 23.00 13.85
N ILE A 250 16.29 22.43 12.65
CA ILE A 250 15.26 22.56 11.61
C ILE A 250 13.93 21.97 12.10
N ILE A 251 13.96 20.79 12.72
CA ILE A 251 12.76 20.14 13.27
C ILE A 251 12.17 20.94 14.45
N GLU A 252 13.00 21.51 15.32
CA GLU A 252 12.55 22.33 16.44
C GLU A 252 11.89 23.64 15.98
N GLU A 253 12.45 24.29 14.95
CA GLU A 253 11.95 25.56 14.42
C GLU A 253 10.68 25.37 13.57
N PHE A 254 10.70 24.41 12.64
CA PHE A 254 9.66 24.29 11.60
C PHE A 254 8.76 23.06 11.75
N GLY A 255 9.11 22.12 12.63
CA GLY A 255 8.38 20.87 12.78
C GLY A 255 8.62 19.87 11.63
N GLN A 256 7.71 18.91 11.50
CA GLN A 256 7.73 17.84 10.49
C GLN A 256 6.32 17.38 10.10
N SER A 257 5.32 18.25 10.26
CA SER A 257 3.94 17.94 9.88
C SER A 257 3.83 17.74 8.36
N LYS A 258 2.84 16.97 7.91
CA LYS A 258 2.66 16.75 6.47
C LYS A 258 2.24 18.02 5.73
N GLY A 259 1.47 18.89 6.38
CA GLY A 259 1.18 20.24 5.86
C GLY A 259 2.45 21.07 5.63
N PHE A 260 3.43 21.01 6.55
CA PHE A 260 4.72 21.68 6.32
C PHE A 260 5.50 21.02 5.18
N ILE A 261 5.54 19.68 5.13
CA ILE A 261 6.19 18.94 4.04
C ILE A 261 5.59 19.33 2.68
N GLU A 262 4.27 19.49 2.60
CA GLU A 262 3.58 19.95 1.40
C GLU A 262 4.09 21.32 0.93
N GLU A 263 4.22 22.30 1.84
CA GLU A 263 4.76 23.61 1.51
C GLU A 263 6.20 23.53 0.99
N GLN A 264 7.00 22.65 1.58
CA GLN A 264 8.38 22.44 1.13
C GLN A 264 8.46 21.71 -0.22
N ILE A 265 7.53 20.81 -0.55
CA ILE A 265 7.48 20.16 -1.87
C ILE A 265 7.19 21.19 -2.97
N VAL A 266 6.31 22.16 -2.70
CA VAL A 266 6.05 23.26 -3.65
C VAL A 266 7.31 24.11 -3.87
N LYS A 267 8.09 24.34 -2.81
CA LYS A 267 9.34 25.13 -2.85
C LYS A 267 10.50 24.38 -3.50
N TYR A 268 10.59 23.07 -3.28
CA TYR A 268 11.65 22.19 -3.76
C TYR A 268 11.07 21.01 -4.56
N PRO A 269 10.51 21.24 -5.76
CA PRO A 269 9.86 20.19 -6.54
C PRO A 269 10.82 19.07 -6.98
N ASP A 270 12.12 19.35 -7.09
CA ASP A 270 13.12 18.33 -7.40
C ASP A 270 13.30 17.32 -6.26
N ALA A 271 13.02 17.69 -5.01
CA ALA A 271 13.14 16.80 -3.86
C ALA A 271 12.16 15.61 -3.96
N ILE A 272 10.90 15.87 -4.30
CA ILE A 272 9.92 14.79 -4.49
C ILE A 272 10.27 13.96 -5.72
N LYS A 273 10.73 14.57 -6.82
CA LYS A 273 11.14 13.86 -8.02
C LYS A 273 12.28 12.87 -7.74
N GLN A 274 13.32 13.31 -7.03
CA GLN A 274 14.44 12.45 -6.61
C GLN A 274 13.97 11.31 -5.70
N TYR A 275 13.08 11.58 -4.75
CA TYR A 275 12.54 10.54 -3.87
C TYR A 275 11.77 9.46 -4.64
N LYS A 276 10.92 9.88 -5.59
CA LYS A 276 10.19 8.96 -6.47
C LYS A 276 11.16 8.12 -7.30
N GLU A 277 12.15 8.76 -7.92
CA GLU A 277 13.15 8.08 -8.75
C GLU A 277 13.97 7.05 -7.95
N GLU A 278 14.38 7.36 -6.71
CA GLU A 278 15.05 6.39 -5.84
C GLU A 278 14.17 5.16 -5.57
N LEU A 279 12.88 5.37 -5.26
CA LEU A 279 11.94 4.27 -5.03
C LEU A 279 11.61 3.46 -6.29
N LEU A 280 11.65 4.08 -7.47
CA LEU A 280 11.48 3.40 -8.75
C LEU A 280 12.69 2.53 -9.09
N LEU A 281 13.90 3.01 -8.83
CA LEU A 281 15.15 2.30 -9.09
C LEU A 281 15.44 1.20 -8.05
N SER A 282 14.97 1.40 -6.82
CA SER A 282 15.19 0.48 -5.70
C SER A 282 13.89 0.22 -4.94
N PRO A 283 12.89 -0.42 -5.57
CA PRO A 283 11.62 -0.72 -4.93
C PRO A 283 11.82 -1.72 -3.79
N PRO A 284 10.96 -1.69 -2.75
CA PRO A 284 11.05 -2.65 -1.66
C PRO A 284 10.83 -4.08 -2.19
N PRO A 285 11.74 -5.02 -1.88
CA PRO A 285 11.61 -6.40 -2.32
C PRO A 285 10.34 -7.03 -1.73
N PRO A 286 9.80 -8.08 -2.37
CA PRO A 286 8.74 -8.88 -1.77
C PRO A 286 9.19 -9.47 -0.44
N LEU A 287 8.24 -9.70 0.46
CA LEU A 287 8.55 -10.36 1.72
C LEU A 287 9.05 -11.79 1.46
N PRO A 288 10.07 -12.26 2.19
CA PRO A 288 10.53 -13.64 2.08
C PRO A 288 9.43 -14.60 2.55
N HIS A 289 9.38 -15.83 2.02
CA HIS A 289 8.33 -16.80 2.35
C HIS A 289 8.15 -17.02 3.87
N LYS A 290 9.24 -17.02 4.63
CA LYS A 290 9.23 -17.13 6.10
C LYS A 290 8.45 -16.03 6.82
N SER A 291 8.28 -14.85 6.21
CA SER A 291 7.52 -13.75 6.82
C SER A 291 6.02 -14.04 6.91
N PHE A 292 5.54 -15.09 6.23
CA PHE A 292 4.14 -15.49 6.26
C PHE A 292 3.91 -16.80 7.03
N ASP A 293 4.98 -17.46 7.48
CA ASP A 293 4.94 -18.77 8.10
C ASP A 293 5.24 -18.66 9.59
N ASP A 294 4.20 -18.77 10.42
CA ASP A 294 4.30 -18.76 11.88
C ASP A 294 4.53 -20.18 12.46
N SER A 295 4.71 -21.20 11.62
CA SER A 295 4.88 -22.59 12.08
C SER A 295 6.30 -22.86 12.60
N THR A 296 6.40 -23.73 13.61
CA THR A 296 7.67 -24.18 14.20
C THR A 296 8.56 -25.01 13.25
N GLY A 297 8.04 -25.37 12.06
CA GLY A 297 8.72 -26.12 11.00
C GLY A 297 9.12 -25.28 9.79
N ALA A 298 9.06 -23.95 9.88
CA ALA A 298 9.50 -23.07 8.79
C ALA A 298 10.88 -23.48 8.29
N VAL A 299 11.04 -23.57 6.95
CA VAL A 299 12.35 -23.80 6.32
C VAL A 299 13.24 -22.60 6.63
N THR A 300 13.98 -22.70 7.73
CA THR A 300 14.86 -21.68 8.28
C THR A 300 16.32 -21.91 7.88
N SER A 301 16.60 -23.10 7.35
CA SER A 301 17.91 -23.51 6.86
C SER A 301 18.33 -22.64 5.68
N PRO A 302 19.57 -22.13 5.65
CA PRO A 302 20.10 -21.46 4.47
C PRO A 302 20.02 -22.37 3.25
N LEU A 303 19.55 -21.85 2.12
CA LEU A 303 19.46 -22.60 0.85
C LEU A 303 20.78 -23.31 0.48
N SER A 304 21.91 -22.77 0.92
CA SER A 304 23.24 -23.39 0.75
C SER A 304 23.35 -24.76 1.42
N SER A 305 22.74 -24.95 2.59
CA SER A 305 22.75 -26.23 3.31
C SER A 305 21.89 -27.29 2.63
N ASP A 306 20.73 -26.90 2.09
CA ASP A 306 19.87 -27.82 1.33
C ASP A 306 20.51 -28.23 0.00
N ILE A 307 21.23 -27.31 -0.66
CA ILE A 307 22.01 -27.59 -1.87
C ILE A 307 23.18 -28.53 -1.58
N GLU A 308 23.87 -28.39 -0.44
CA GLU A 308 24.93 -29.32 -0.04
C GLU A 308 24.37 -30.72 0.25
N ASN A 309 23.25 -30.81 0.96
CA ASN A 309 22.59 -32.08 1.24
C ASN A 309 22.14 -32.78 -0.05
N LEU A 310 21.54 -32.06 -1.00
CA LEU A 310 21.20 -32.58 -2.32
C LEU A 310 22.43 -33.07 -3.10
N LYS A 311 23.54 -32.32 -3.06
CA LYS A 311 24.80 -32.73 -3.71
C LYS A 311 25.41 -33.97 -3.07
N LEU A 312 25.25 -34.15 -1.76
CA LEU A 312 25.71 -35.35 -1.05
C LEU A 312 24.85 -36.55 -1.44
N SER A 313 23.53 -36.42 -1.44
CA SER A 313 22.62 -37.50 -1.84
C SER A 313 22.75 -37.91 -3.31
N ILE A 314 23.16 -37.01 -4.19
CA ILE A 314 23.47 -37.32 -5.60
C ILE A 314 24.81 -38.06 -5.74
N LYS A 315 25.74 -37.92 -4.79
CA LYS A 315 27.03 -38.62 -4.79
C LYS A 315 26.98 -40.03 -4.18
N GLU A 316 25.91 -40.35 -3.45
CA GLU A 316 25.72 -41.65 -2.80
C GLU A 316 24.87 -42.63 -3.65
N ASN A 317 24.44 -42.22 -4.85
CA ASN A 317 23.89 -43.07 -5.91
C ASN A 317 24.86 -43.16 -7.09
#